data_AF-A0A6G8CFY3-F1
#
_entry.id   AF-A0A6G8CFY3-F1
#
_cell.length_a   1.000
_cell.length_b   1.000
_cell.length_c   1.000
_cell.angle_alpha   90.00
_cell.angle_beta   90.00
_cell.angle_gamma   90.00
#
_symmetry.space_group_name_H-M   'P 1'
#
loop_
_entity.id
_entity.type
_entity.pdbx_description
1 polymer ?
#
loop_
_entity_poly.entity_id
_entity_poly.type
_entity_poly.pdbx_seq_one_letter_code
_entity_poly.pdbx_strand_id
1 'polypeptide(L)'
;MHGSLGTSQNAPRLQQEKGKLPVTALGNRFHYLSWEPHQSPHTVAAAGFAYDSTLGFAEHYGFRHSYCLPFYPFNFEVGKAFEFLEIPLHVMDATLHHPNYLQLAPHEILPALVPMFQEIERFGGVCTVLWHNENFAPRIKKTGLGSSKN
;
A
#
# COMPACT_ATOMS: atom_id res chain seq x y z
N MET A 1 -3.99 -7.41 -5.83
CA MET A 1 -2.84 -7.57 -6.75
C MET A 1 -1.72 -6.67 -6.25
N HIS A 2 -0.48 -7.11 -6.40
CA HIS A 2 0.70 -6.33 -6.07
C HIS A 2 1.47 -6.10 -7.36
N GLY A 3 1.25 -4.96 -8.00
CA GLY A 3 1.84 -4.65 -9.30
C GLY A 3 3.35 -4.63 -9.22
N SER A 4 4.03 -5.18 -10.23
CA SER A 4 5.49 -5.23 -10.26
C SER A 4 6.12 -3.82 -10.38
N LEU A 5 7.43 -3.72 -10.17
CA LEU A 5 8.14 -2.43 -10.29
C LEU A 5 7.87 -1.77 -11.65
N GLY A 6 7.54 -0.48 -11.61
CA GLY A 6 7.29 0.34 -12.79
C GLY A 6 5.88 0.18 -13.39
N THR A 7 4.99 -0.60 -12.79
CA THR A 7 3.61 -0.74 -13.28
C THR A 7 2.70 0.42 -12.88
N SER A 8 3.08 1.22 -11.89
CA SER A 8 2.30 2.37 -11.40
C SER A 8 2.04 3.45 -12.44
N GLN A 9 2.79 3.42 -13.55
CA GLN A 9 2.71 4.37 -14.66
C GLN A 9 2.53 3.65 -16.02
N ASN A 10 2.20 2.35 -16.01
CA ASN A 10 2.11 1.53 -17.22
C ASN A 10 0.87 0.62 -17.18
N ALA A 11 -0.27 1.16 -17.61
CA ALA A 11 -1.55 0.46 -17.60
C ALA A 11 -1.56 -0.85 -18.44
N PRO A 12 -1.01 -0.90 -19.67
CA PRO A 12 -0.97 -2.14 -20.43
C PRO A 12 -0.22 -3.26 -19.72
N ARG A 13 0.92 -2.95 -19.09
CA ARG A 13 1.69 -3.93 -18.31
C ARG A 13 0.91 -4.38 -17.07
N LEU A 14 0.29 -3.45 -16.35
CA LEU A 14 -0.52 -3.76 -15.17
C LEU A 14 -1.71 -4.68 -15.52
N GLN A 15 -2.40 -4.41 -16.63
CA GLN A 15 -3.47 -5.26 -17.18
C GLN A 15 -2.96 -6.65 -17.56
N GLN A 16 -1.80 -6.72 -18.23
CA GLN A 16 -1.18 -7.99 -18.59
C GLN A 16 -0.85 -8.83 -17.35
N GLU A 17 -0.31 -8.20 -16.29
CA GLU A 17 -0.04 -8.88 -15.02
C GLU A 17 -1.32 -9.33 -14.32
N LYS A 18 -2.36 -8.49 -14.30
CA LYS A 18 -3.69 -8.84 -13.77
C LYS A 18 -4.28 -10.05 -14.50
N GLY A 19 -4.17 -10.11 -15.82
CA GLY A 19 -4.69 -11.19 -16.66
C GLY A 19 -3.97 -12.53 -16.49
N LYS A 20 -2.76 -12.54 -15.91
CA LYS A 20 -2.02 -13.78 -15.58
C LYS A 20 -2.46 -14.40 -14.26
N LEU A 21 -3.23 -13.69 -13.45
CA LEU A 21 -3.67 -14.21 -12.16
C LEU A 21 -4.76 -15.28 -12.36
N PRO A 22 -4.69 -16.41 -11.63
CA PRO A 22 -5.72 -17.45 -11.70
C PRO A 22 -7.04 -17.02 -11.04
N VAL A 23 -7.08 -15.84 -10.42
CA VAL A 23 -8.21 -15.28 -9.71
C VAL A 23 -8.46 -13.84 -10.15
N THR A 24 -9.71 -13.40 -10.10
CA THR A 24 -10.06 -12.01 -10.37
C THR A 24 -9.55 -11.11 -9.25
N ALA A 25 -8.52 -10.32 -9.55
CA ALA A 25 -8.03 -9.32 -8.61
C ALA A 25 -8.91 -8.06 -8.65
N LEU A 26 -9.60 -7.80 -7.55
CA LEU A 26 -10.41 -6.57 -7.37
C LEU A 26 -9.57 -5.38 -6.91
N GLY A 27 -8.54 -5.64 -6.09
CA GLY A 27 -7.68 -4.60 -5.51
C GLY A 27 -6.29 -4.54 -6.12
N ASN A 28 -5.66 -3.37 -6.03
CA ASN A 28 -4.24 -3.16 -6.30
C ASN A 28 -3.53 -2.50 -5.09
N ARG A 29 -2.21 -2.69 -5.05
CA ARG A 29 -1.28 -1.83 -4.32
C ARG A 29 0.06 -1.89 -5.04
N PHE A 30 0.62 -0.77 -5.46
CA PHE A 30 1.91 -0.73 -6.14
C PHE A 30 3.09 -1.01 -5.20
N HIS A 31 4.13 -1.63 -5.76
CA HIS A 31 5.38 -1.85 -5.05
C HIS A 31 6.02 -0.53 -4.62
N TYR A 32 6.66 -0.52 -3.45
CA TYR A 32 7.25 0.67 -2.81
C TYR A 32 6.30 1.86 -2.60
N LEU A 33 4.99 1.60 -2.53
CA LEU A 33 3.98 2.66 -2.47
C LEU A 33 4.12 3.66 -3.64
N SER A 34 4.65 3.19 -4.78
CA SER A 34 4.95 4.02 -5.94
C SER A 34 3.66 4.62 -6.50
N TRP A 35 3.54 5.93 -6.38
CA TRP A 35 2.35 6.67 -6.78
C TRP A 35 2.74 8.02 -7.37
N GLU A 36 2.32 8.24 -8.60
CA GLU A 36 2.39 9.55 -9.25
C GLU A 36 0.94 10.07 -9.39
N PRO A 37 0.58 11.21 -8.75
CA PRO A 37 -0.80 11.69 -8.70
C PRO A 37 -1.48 11.94 -10.06
N HIS A 38 -0.71 12.27 -11.10
CA HIS A 38 -1.25 12.55 -12.43
C HIS A 38 -1.38 11.31 -13.33
N GLN A 39 -0.77 10.18 -12.97
CA GLN A 39 -0.68 9.01 -13.85
C GLN A 39 -1.13 7.70 -13.20
N SER A 40 -0.83 7.50 -11.91
CA SER A 40 -1.18 6.27 -11.20
C SER A 40 -2.70 6.05 -11.07
N PRO A 41 -3.53 7.06 -10.76
CA PRO A 41 -4.99 6.89 -10.78
C PRO A 41 -5.51 6.42 -12.14
N HIS A 42 -5.01 6.98 -13.24
CA HIS A 42 -5.39 6.57 -14.60
C HIS A 42 -4.97 5.14 -14.88
N THR A 43 -3.78 4.74 -14.40
CA THR A 43 -3.28 3.38 -14.53
C THR A 43 -4.16 2.37 -13.79
N VAL A 44 -4.57 2.67 -12.55
CA VAL A 44 -5.47 1.83 -11.76
C VAL A 44 -6.84 1.71 -12.42
N ALA A 45 -7.43 2.85 -12.82
CA ALA A 45 -8.73 2.90 -13.47
C ALA A 45 -8.74 2.13 -14.80
N ALA A 46 -7.73 2.35 -15.65
CA ALA A 46 -7.59 1.63 -16.92
C ALA A 46 -7.43 0.11 -16.72
N ALA A 47 -6.76 -0.32 -15.64
CA ALA A 47 -6.65 -1.73 -15.30
C ALA A 47 -7.93 -2.33 -14.69
N GLY A 48 -8.98 -1.53 -14.47
CA GLY A 48 -10.30 -1.97 -14.00
C GLY A 48 -10.24 -2.57 -12.60
N PHE A 49 -9.42 -2.01 -11.71
CA PHE A 49 -9.47 -2.36 -10.28
C PHE A 49 -10.66 -1.66 -9.61
N ALA A 50 -11.31 -2.35 -8.68
CA ALA A 50 -12.37 -1.79 -7.86
C ALA A 50 -11.80 -0.90 -6.72
N TYR A 51 -10.59 -1.21 -6.27
CA TYR A 51 -9.90 -0.40 -5.27
C TYR A 51 -8.37 -0.43 -5.39
N ASP A 52 -7.73 0.57 -4.80
CA ASP A 52 -6.28 0.65 -4.58
C ASP A 52 -5.99 1.00 -3.12
N SER A 53 -4.90 0.49 -2.56
CA SER A 53 -4.45 0.80 -1.20
C SER A 53 -2.96 1.17 -1.15
N THR A 54 -2.47 1.85 -2.19
CA THR A 54 -1.06 2.24 -2.33
C THR A 54 -0.72 3.43 -1.44
N LEU A 55 -1.67 4.33 -1.18
CA LEU A 55 -1.37 5.60 -0.52
C LEU A 55 -1.26 5.43 0.99
N GLY A 56 -0.03 5.24 1.44
CA GLY A 56 0.42 5.35 2.83
C GLY A 56 1.81 5.97 2.90
N PHE A 57 2.41 6.02 4.08
CA PHE A 57 3.80 6.47 4.24
C PHE A 57 4.74 5.29 4.42
N ALA A 58 5.96 5.39 3.89
CA ALA A 58 6.97 4.36 4.11
C ALA A 58 7.69 4.58 5.45
N GLU A 59 7.96 5.85 5.78
CA GLU A 59 8.80 6.27 6.91
C GLU A 59 8.05 6.41 8.23
N HIS A 60 6.71 6.55 8.20
CA HIS A 60 5.88 6.65 9.38
C HIS A 60 4.51 6.02 9.18
N TYR A 61 3.77 5.75 10.26
CA TYR A 61 2.36 5.34 10.18
C TYR A 61 1.45 6.58 10.25
N GLY A 62 0.18 6.43 9.91
CA GLY A 62 -0.82 7.48 10.08
C GLY A 62 -1.62 7.84 8.82
N PHE A 63 -2.18 9.06 8.82
CA PHE A 63 -3.17 9.50 7.85
C PHE A 63 -2.54 10.31 6.69
N ARG A 64 -2.19 9.64 5.58
CA ARG A 64 -1.61 10.31 4.41
C ARG A 64 -2.45 11.43 3.81
N HIS A 65 -3.77 11.32 3.91
CA HIS A 65 -4.71 12.33 3.43
C HIS A 65 -5.41 13.07 4.57
N SER A 66 -4.93 12.98 5.81
CA SER A 66 -5.65 13.45 7.00
C SER A 66 -7.08 12.89 7.09
N TYR A 67 -7.27 11.68 6.55
CA TYR A 67 -8.57 11.06 6.33
C TYR A 67 -8.45 9.55 6.59
N CYS A 68 -9.50 8.96 7.17
CA CYS A 68 -9.54 7.56 7.59
C CYS A 68 -10.65 6.74 6.93
N LEU A 69 -11.42 7.34 6.02
CA LEU A 69 -12.47 6.66 5.26
C LEU A 69 -11.98 6.38 3.83
N PRO A 70 -12.41 5.28 3.21
CA PRO A 70 -12.23 5.10 1.77
C PRO A 70 -12.86 6.24 0.99
N PHE A 71 -12.25 6.62 -0.12
CA PHE A 71 -12.73 7.71 -0.97
C PHE A 71 -12.46 7.44 -2.44
N TYR A 72 -13.23 8.05 -3.32
CA TYR A 72 -12.93 8.02 -4.76
C TYR A 72 -11.96 9.16 -5.08
N PRO A 73 -10.75 8.88 -5.61
CA PRO A 73 -9.82 9.94 -5.99
C PRO A 73 -10.44 10.88 -7.03
N PHE A 74 -10.12 12.16 -6.96
CA PHE A 74 -10.62 13.14 -7.91
C PHE A 74 -9.77 13.15 -9.18
N ASN A 75 -10.42 13.06 -10.34
CA ASN A 75 -9.80 13.24 -11.65
C ASN A 75 -9.96 14.70 -12.08
N PHE A 76 -8.85 15.44 -12.06
CA PHE A 76 -8.82 16.85 -12.43
C PHE A 76 -9.01 17.11 -13.93
N GLU A 77 -8.68 16.14 -14.80
CA GLU A 77 -8.79 16.31 -16.26
C GLU A 77 -10.25 16.35 -16.72
N VAL A 78 -11.10 15.52 -16.11
CA VAL A 78 -12.53 15.41 -16.47
C VAL A 78 -13.45 16.06 -15.43
N GLY A 79 -12.89 16.56 -14.32
CA GLY A 79 -13.62 17.24 -13.25
C GLY A 79 -14.60 16.34 -12.48
N LYS A 80 -14.28 15.04 -12.35
CA LYS A 80 -15.13 14.04 -11.68
C LYS A 80 -14.26 13.06 -10.89
N ALA A 81 -14.86 12.29 -9.98
CA ALA A 81 -14.13 11.23 -9.31
C ALA A 81 -13.84 10.05 -10.27
N PHE A 82 -12.75 9.32 -10.02
CA PHE A 82 -12.54 8.00 -10.60
C PHE A 82 -13.56 6.98 -10.06
N GLU A 83 -13.74 5.86 -10.76
CA GLU A 83 -14.72 4.81 -10.39
C GLU A 83 -14.14 3.73 -9.46
N PHE A 84 -12.90 3.89 -8.98
CA PHE A 84 -12.28 2.99 -8.01
C PHE A 84 -12.12 3.67 -6.65
N LEU A 85 -12.21 2.88 -5.57
CA LEU A 85 -11.96 3.37 -4.21
C LEU A 85 -10.46 3.38 -3.91
N GLU A 86 -9.98 4.47 -3.32
CA GLU A 86 -8.76 4.44 -2.53
C GLU A 86 -9.12 4.03 -1.11
N ILE A 87 -8.41 3.01 -0.59
CA ILE A 87 -8.51 2.56 0.80
C ILE A 87 -7.18 2.92 1.50
N PRO A 88 -7.17 3.90 2.42
CA PRO A 88 -5.91 4.46 2.91
C PRO A 88 -5.06 3.41 3.65
N LEU A 89 -3.76 3.39 3.37
CA LEU A 89 -2.80 2.55 4.08
C LEU A 89 -2.25 3.29 5.30
N HIS A 90 -2.54 2.75 6.50
CA HIS A 90 -2.23 3.41 7.76
C HIS A 90 -0.97 2.87 8.43
N VAL A 91 -0.78 1.55 8.38
CA VAL A 91 0.33 0.87 9.06
C VAL A 91 1.00 -0.09 8.09
N MET A 92 2.32 -0.06 8.05
CA MET A 92 3.13 -1.07 7.39
C MET A 92 4.12 -1.63 8.41
N ASP A 93 4.20 -2.96 8.51
CA ASP A 93 5.11 -3.63 9.43
C ASP A 93 6.56 -3.14 9.28
N ALA A 94 7.07 -3.05 8.04
CA ALA A 94 8.41 -2.55 7.74
C ALA A 94 8.66 -1.15 8.33
N THR A 95 7.69 -0.23 8.26
CA THR A 95 7.79 1.12 8.85
C THR A 95 8.08 1.07 10.36
N LEU A 96 7.51 0.10 11.06
CA LEU A 96 7.60 0.01 12.51
C LEU A 96 8.99 -0.44 12.99
N HIS A 97 9.65 -1.35 12.27
CA HIS A 97 10.86 -2.03 12.78
C HIS A 97 12.10 -1.95 11.87
N HIS A 98 11.96 -1.57 10.59
CA HIS A 98 13.08 -1.61 9.65
C HIS A 98 14.17 -0.59 10.06
N PRO A 99 15.47 -0.90 9.90
CA PRO A 99 16.58 -0.03 10.33
C PRO A 99 16.58 1.38 9.73
N ASN A 100 15.92 1.58 8.60
CA ASN A 100 15.84 2.88 7.93
C ASN A 100 14.62 3.72 8.37
N TYR A 101 13.76 3.21 9.25
CA TYR A 101 12.50 3.84 9.68
C TYR A 101 12.45 3.97 11.21
N LEU A 102 11.31 3.67 11.84
CA LEU A 102 11.03 4.02 13.24
C LEU A 102 11.79 3.19 14.27
N GLN A 103 12.21 1.97 13.92
CA GLN A 103 13.00 1.08 14.80
C GLN A 103 12.37 0.83 16.19
N LEU A 104 11.04 0.77 16.25
CA LEU A 104 10.30 0.53 17.48
C LEU A 104 10.56 -0.91 17.97
N ALA A 105 10.79 -1.05 19.27
CA ALA A 105 10.77 -2.34 19.92
C ALA A 105 9.34 -2.90 19.96
N PRO A 106 9.16 -4.24 20.03
CA PRO A 106 7.82 -4.85 20.00
C PRO A 106 6.84 -4.32 21.06
N HIS A 107 7.35 -3.96 22.24
CA HIS A 107 6.52 -3.42 23.33
C HIS A 107 6.12 -1.95 23.15
N GLU A 108 6.76 -1.22 22.22
CA GLU A 108 6.48 0.18 21.92
C GLU A 108 5.45 0.34 20.80
N ILE A 109 5.28 -0.68 19.95
CA ILE A 109 4.43 -0.61 18.76
C ILE A 109 2.97 -0.31 19.10
N LEU A 110 2.35 -1.10 19.98
CA LEU A 110 0.94 -0.92 20.28
C LEU A 110 0.67 0.44 20.96
N PRO A 111 1.42 0.85 22.01
CA PRO A 111 1.30 2.20 22.56
C PRO A 111 1.41 3.31 21.52
N ALA A 112 2.31 3.18 20.53
CA ALA A 112 2.48 4.16 19.47
C ALA A 112 1.27 4.25 18.52
N LEU A 113 0.61 3.13 18.24
CA LEU A 113 -0.53 3.05 17.31
C LEU A 113 -1.89 3.36 17.95
N VAL A 114 -2.04 3.17 19.26
CA VAL A 114 -3.30 3.37 19.99
C VAL A 114 -3.96 4.74 19.72
N PRO A 115 -3.25 5.89 19.76
CA PRO A 115 -3.86 7.18 19.46
C PRO A 115 -4.49 7.25 18.08
N MET A 116 -3.84 6.67 17.06
CA MET A 116 -4.37 6.63 15.70
C MET A 116 -5.60 5.71 15.62
N PHE A 117 -5.60 4.56 16.31
CA PHE A 117 -6.76 3.68 16.34
C PHE A 117 -7.97 4.33 17.01
N GLN A 118 -7.75 5.09 18.09
CA GLN A 118 -8.81 5.87 18.75
C GLN A 118 -9.41 6.93 17.81
N GLU A 119 -8.58 7.60 17.00
CA GLU A 119 -9.06 8.53 15.98
C GLU A 119 -9.89 7.83 14.89
N ILE A 120 -9.43 6.68 14.40
CA ILE A 120 -10.17 5.87 13.42
C ILE A 120 -11.52 5.43 13.99
N GLU A 121 -11.55 4.93 15.22
CA GLU A 121 -12.79 4.51 15.90
C GLU A 121 -13.74 5.69 16.09
N ARG A 122 -13.22 6.84 16.56
CA ARG A 122 -14.01 8.06 16.79
C ARG A 122 -14.74 8.53 15.54
N PHE A 123 -14.12 8.38 14.37
CA PHE A 123 -14.70 8.81 13.08
C PHE A 123 -15.33 7.67 12.27
N GLY A 124 -15.36 6.44 12.79
CA GLY A 124 -15.91 5.27 12.08
C GLY A 124 -15.16 4.91 10.80
N GLY A 125 -13.84 5.16 10.78
CA GLY A 125 -12.97 4.90 9.64
C GLY A 125 -12.55 3.43 9.48
N VAL A 126 -11.62 3.19 8.57
CA VAL A 126 -10.96 1.89 8.37
C VAL A 126 -9.50 1.97 8.77
N CYS A 127 -8.95 0.88 9.30
CA CYS A 127 -7.52 0.72 9.51
C CYS A 127 -6.98 -0.35 8.56
N THR A 128 -6.18 0.06 7.59
CA THR A 128 -5.49 -0.87 6.68
C THR A 128 -4.07 -1.12 7.16
N VAL A 129 -3.73 -2.40 7.31
CA VAL A 129 -2.40 -2.86 7.73
C VAL A 129 -1.75 -3.63 6.58
N LEU A 130 -0.53 -3.23 6.22
CA LEU A 130 0.33 -3.93 5.28
C LEU A 130 1.38 -4.75 6.04
N TRP A 131 1.45 -6.04 5.70
CA TRP A 131 2.32 -7.00 6.37
C TRP A 131 3.18 -7.75 5.35
N HIS A 132 4.48 -7.91 5.63
CA HIS A 132 5.39 -8.67 4.80
C HIS A 132 5.78 -9.97 5.51
N ASN A 133 5.44 -11.11 4.91
CA ASN A 133 5.70 -12.44 5.50
C ASN A 133 7.19 -12.68 5.83
N GLU A 134 8.09 -12.07 5.06
CA GLU A 134 9.55 -12.19 5.21
C GLU A 134 10.06 -11.69 6.58
N ASN A 135 9.32 -10.77 7.22
CA ASN A 135 9.69 -10.23 8.53
C ASN A 135 9.36 -11.18 9.68
N PHE A 136 8.55 -12.22 9.45
CA PHE A 136 8.04 -13.11 10.50
C PHE A 136 8.28 -14.60 10.22
N ALA A 137 8.64 -14.96 8.97
CA ALA A 137 9.13 -16.30 8.70
C ALA A 137 10.46 -16.53 9.43
N PRO A 138 10.70 -17.71 10.02
CA PRO A 138 12.03 -18.08 10.48
C PRO A 138 12.98 -17.82 9.32
N ARG A 139 14.02 -17.02 9.54
CA ARG A 139 15.04 -16.80 8.54
C ARG A 139 15.62 -18.17 8.20
N ILE A 140 15.12 -18.79 7.13
CA ILE A 140 15.71 -19.99 6.58
C ILE A 140 17.13 -19.55 6.32
N LYS A 141 18.08 -20.09 7.11
CA LYS A 141 19.49 -19.84 6.89
C LYS A 141 19.69 -20.20 5.43
N LYS A 142 19.90 -19.20 4.57
CA LYS A 142 20.33 -19.44 3.19
C LYS A 142 21.60 -20.27 3.32
N THR A 143 21.49 -21.58 3.19
CA THR A 143 22.60 -22.45 2.83
C THR A 143 23.09 -21.87 1.52
N GLY A 144 24.29 -21.31 1.57
CA GLY A 144 24.76 -20.30 0.62
C GLY A 144 24.49 -20.68 -0.83
N LEU A 145 23.87 -19.75 -1.56
CA LEU A 145 24.05 -19.50 -2.99
C LEU A 145 23.55 -18.07 -3.22
N GLY A 146 24.42 -17.25 -3.81
CA GLY A 146 24.40 -15.80 -3.71
C GLY A 146 23.38 -15.07 -4.59
N SER A 147 23.22 -13.78 -4.32
CA SER A 147 23.52 -12.71 -5.28
C SER A 147 23.32 -11.34 -4.63
N SER A 148 24.38 -10.53 -4.74
CA SER A 148 24.51 -9.07 -4.78
C SER A 148 23.52 -8.19 -4.00
N LYS A 149 24.09 -7.48 -3.01
CA LYS A 149 23.72 -6.09 -2.70
C LYS A 149 24.00 -5.20 -3.92
N ASN A 150 23.17 -4.20 -4.12
CA ASN A 150 23.55 -2.83 -4.51
C ASN A 150 22.66 -1.91 -3.69
#